data_AF-A0A5C7VM50-F1
#
_entry.id   AF-A0A5C7VM50-F1
#
_cell.length_a   1.000
_cell.length_b   1.000
_cell.length_c   1.000
_cell.angle_alpha   90.00
_cell.angle_beta   90.00
_cell.angle_gamma   90.00
#
_symmetry.space_group_name_H-M   'P 1'
#
loop_
_entity.id
_entity.type
_entity.pdbx_description
1 polymer ?
#
loop_
_entity_poly.entity_id
_entity_poly.type
_entity_poly.pdbx_seq_one_letter_code
_entity_poly.pdbx_strand_id
1 'polypeptide(L)' 'MKALVKREATKGIWLEEVPVPSAGPNEVLVKVEKTAICGTDLHIYLWDEWSQRTIQPGLV' A
#
# COMPACT_ATOMS: atom_id res chain seq x y z
N MET A 1 0.76 13.09 -3.98
CA MET A 1 -0.56 12.48 -3.77
C MET A 1 -0.49 11.69 -2.49
N LYS A 2 -1.56 11.73 -1.69
CA LYS A 2 -1.61 11.00 -0.43
C LYS A 2 -1.71 9.50 -0.68
N ALA A 3 -0.84 8.73 -0.04
CA ALA A 3 -0.86 7.27 -0.06
C ALA A 3 -0.65 6.70 1.33
N LEU A 4 -1.31 5.59 1.63
CA LEU A 4 -0.99 4.77 2.80
C LEU A 4 0.06 3.74 2.38
N VAL A 5 1.25 3.82 2.96
CA VAL A 5 2.44 3.07 2.55
C VAL A 5 2.87 2.13 3.66
N LYS A 6 3.29 0.91 3.30
CA LYS A 6 4.02 0.02 4.22
C LYS A 6 5.52 0.32 4.17
N ARG A 7 5.92 1.36 4.90
CA ARG A 7 7.29 1.89 4.88
C ARG A 7 8.28 0.99 5.60
N GLU A 8 7.90 0.47 6.76
CA GLU A 8 8.79 -0.31 7.64
C GLU A 8 8.24 -1.71 7.87
N ALA A 9 9.15 -2.67 8.11
CA ALA A 9 8.85 -4.07 8.45
C ALA A 9 8.38 -4.22 9.91
N THR A 10 7.36 -3.45 10.31
CA THR A 10 6.80 -3.45 11.67
C THR A 10 5.29 -3.22 11.61
N LYS A 11 4.58 -3.41 12.72
CA LYS A 11 3.16 -3.10 12.83
C LYS A 11 2.90 -1.62 12.51
N GLY A 12 1.91 -1.34 11.67
CA GLY A 12 1.52 0.00 11.26
C GLY A 12 1.50 0.22 9.75
N ILE A 13 1.06 1.41 9.38
CA ILE A 13 1.03 1.96 8.01
C ILE A 13 1.19 3.49 8.12
N TRP A 14 1.77 4.13 7.11
CA TRP A 14 2.14 5.55 7.15
C TRP A 14 1.44 6.32 6.03
N LEU A 15 0.92 7.50 6.37
CA LEU A 15 0.36 8.42 5.38
C LEU A 15 1.49 9.30 4.84
N GLU A 16 1.78 9.18 3.56
CA GLU A 16 2.87 9.89 2.89
C GLU A 16 2.38 10.65 1.65
N GLU A 17 3.12 11.69 1.26
CA GLU A 17 2.96 12.37 -0.03
C GLU A 17 3.94 11.78 -1.03
N VAL A 18 3.42 11.18 -2.10
CA VAL A 18 4.20 10.45 -3.11
C VAL A 18 3.91 11.00 -4.51
N PRO A 19 4.79 10.83 -5.52
CA PRO A 19 4.51 11.25 -6.88
C PRO A 19 3.23 10.59 -7.44
N VAL A 20 2.53 11.28 -8.34
CA VAL A 20 1.43 10.64 -9.09
C VAL A 20 2.06 9.69 -10.11
N PRO A 21 1.66 8.40 -10.17
CA PRO A 21 2.25 7.46 -11.10
C PRO A 21 1.87 7.76 -12.56
N SER A 22 2.73 7.37 -13.50
CA SER A 22 2.46 7.41 -14.94
C SER A 22 2.01 6.04 -15.43
N ALA A 23 0.93 5.97 -16.20
CA ALA A 23 0.49 4.73 -16.83
C ALA A 23 1.32 4.42 -18.09
N GLY A 24 1.87 3.21 -18.15
CA GLY A 24 2.52 2.66 -19.33
C GLY A 24 1.55 2.05 -20.34
N PRO A 25 2.08 1.34 -21.37
CA PRO A 25 1.25 0.62 -22.33
C PRO A 25 0.37 -0.43 -21.63
N ASN A 26 -0.93 -0.43 -21.92
CA ASN A 26 -1.95 -1.31 -21.31
C ASN A 26 -2.22 -1.07 -19.81
N GLU A 27 -1.80 0.07 -19.26
CA GLU A 27 -2.15 0.49 -17.90
C GLU A 27 -3.15 1.65 -17.95
N VAL A 28 -3.86 1.86 -16.83
CA VAL A 28 -4.75 3.00 -16.67
C VAL A 28 -4.43 3.74 -15.38
N LEU A 29 -4.44 5.07 -15.42
CA LEU A 29 -4.34 5.90 -14.23
C LEU A 29 -5.74 6.14 -13.66
N VAL A 30 -6.01 5.57 -12.48
CA VAL A 30 -7.31 5.69 -11.82
C VAL A 30 -7.25 6.71 -10.69
N LYS A 31 -8.16 7.69 -10.71
CA LYS A 31 -8.39 8.56 -9.56
C LYS A 31 -9.33 7.87 -8.57
N VAL A 32 -8.82 7.48 -7.42
CA VAL A 32 -9.59 6.84 -6.36
C VAL A 32 -10.47 7.88 -5.64
N GLU A 33 -11.79 7.75 -5.75
CA GLU A 33 -12.76 8.59 -5.02
C GLU A 33 -13.14 7.97 -3.66
N LYS A 34 -13.26 6.64 -3.61
CA LYS A 34 -13.57 5.86 -2.40
C LYS A 34 -12.87 4.50 -2.46
N THR A 35 -12.46 3.98 -1.32
CA THR A 35 -11.91 2.63 -1.15
C THR A 35 -12.33 2.07 0.22
N ALA A 36 -12.15 0.78 0.44
CA ALA A 36 -12.51 0.09 1.68
C ALA A 36 -11.35 -0.78 2.17
N ILE A 37 -11.42 -1.18 3.44
CA ILE A 37 -10.43 -2.04 4.11
C ILE A 37 -10.95 -3.47 4.10
N CYS A 38 -10.10 -4.42 3.73
CA CYS A 38 -10.33 -5.86 3.73
C CYS A 38 -9.51 -6.56 4.84
N GLY A 39 -9.76 -7.85 5.08
CA GLY A 39 -8.97 -8.67 6.01
C GLY A 39 -7.47 -8.72 5.66
N THR A 40 -7.12 -8.73 4.37
CA THR A 40 -5.71 -8.68 3.92
C THR A 40 -5.01 -7.40 4.38
N ASP A 41 -5.70 -6.26 4.36
CA ASP A 41 -5.14 -5.00 4.85
C ASP A 41 -4.85 -5.05 6.36
N LEU A 42 -5.66 -5.79 7.12
CA LEU A 42 -5.41 -6.02 8.55
C LEU A 42 -4.17 -6.88 8.77
N HIS A 43 -3.96 -7.94 7.98
CA HIS A 43 -2.73 -8.72 8.03
C HIS A 43 -1.51 -7.81 7.82
N ILE A 44 -1.54 -6.99 6.75
CA ILE A 44 -0.46 -6.05 6.40
C ILE A 44 -0.21 -5.04 7.53
N TYR A 45 -1.29 -4.47 8.08
CA TYR A 45 -1.21 -3.51 9.18
C TYR A 45 -0.62 -4.14 10.44
N LEU A 46 -1.10 -5.32 10.84
CA LEU A 46 -0.63 -6.04 12.03
C LEU A 46 0.80 -6.54 11.88
N TRP A 47 1.27 -6.70 10.64
CA TRP A 47 2.59 -7.24 10.30
C TRP A 47 2.81 -8.64 10.86
N ASP A 48 1.82 -9.50 10.66
CA ASP A 48 1.85 -10.89 11.12
C ASP A 48 2.71 -11.80 10.22
N GLU A 49 2.76 -13.09 10.57
CA GLU A 49 3.55 -14.10 9.85
C GLU A 49 3.22 -14.20 8.37
N TRP A 50 1.94 -14.03 8.00
CA TRP A 50 1.53 -14.02 6.59
C TRP A 50 2.12 -12.81 5.86
N SER A 51 2.10 -11.64 6.49
CA SER A 51 2.62 -10.42 5.87
C SER A 51 4.14 -10.45 5.76
N GLN A 52 4.82 -10.92 6.81
CA GLN A 52 6.29 -11.03 6.86
C GLN A 52 6.85 -11.94 5.76
N ARG A 53 6.11 -12.98 5.35
CA ARG A 53 6.53 -13.89 4.28
C ARG A 53 6.10 -13.46 2.87
N THR A 54 5.12 -12.56 2.73
CA THR A 54 4.47 -12.25 1.44
C THR A 54 4.73 -10.83 0.95
N ILE A 55 4.95 -9.87 1.86
CA ILE A 55 5.01 -8.45 1.52
C ILE A 55 6.44 -7.94 1.68
N GLN A 56 6.92 -7.19 0.70
CA GLN A 56 8.19 -6.47 0.76
C GLN A 56 7.92 -4.98 1.09
N PRO A 57 8.36 -4.48 2.25
CA PRO A 57 8.18 -3.07 2.61
C PRO A 57 8.94 -2.12 1.67
N GLY A 58 8.47 -0.88 1.59
CA GLY A 58 9.11 0.19 0.80
C GLY A 58 8.69 0.27 -0.66
N LEU A 59 7.67 -0.48 -1.08
CA LEU A 59 7.04 -0.30 -2.40
C LEU A 59 6.19 0.97 -2.40
N VAL A 60 6.69 2.01 -3.08
CA VAL A 60 5.98 3.22 -3.49
C VAL A 60 6.45 3.62 -4.89
#